data_AF-A0A1V8SY91-F1
#
_entry.id   AF-A0A1V8SY91-F1
#
_cell.length_a   1.000
_cell.length_b   1.000
_cell.length_c   1.000
_cell.angle_alpha   90.00
_cell.angle_beta   90.00
_cell.angle_gamma   90.00
#
_symmetry.space_group_name_H-M   'P 1'
#
loop_
_entity.id
_entity.type
_entity.pdbx_description
1 polymer ?
#
loop_
_entity_poly.entity_id
_entity_poly.type
_entity_poly.pdbx_seq_one_letter_code
_entity_poly.pdbx_strand_id
1 'polypeptide(L)'
;MASKTGIISSFIEAAPPGEVAVECGSGEDIKTLVGDDLQSYEPAFKKYHEEQYTAVDVPGGSGKVLLSQYNSLGSNRYFDPTSSKSFAVSFPSLKTSDAESHSPETSTPELIQSLQSAFSKSTAEHFPSSTIGVFPTGSDIAILIVANKYSPQNFWNGRWRSTYILSDSGKLSGTIRVDVHYYEDGNVRMQTEKEVSGVGGSGGAESVVREIAKAENKFQEELNRGFVTMAEGSFKGLRRQLPVTRQRVEWEKIGGYRLGQDIGGGRSK
;
A
#
# COMPACT_ATOMS: atom_id res chain seq x y z
N MET A 1 15.79 1.33 25.83
CA MET A 1 14.69 0.35 25.87
C MET A 1 13.46 1.01 25.28
N ALA A 2 12.89 0.47 24.21
CA ALA A 2 11.61 0.99 23.72
C ALA A 2 10.55 0.82 24.82
N SER A 3 9.74 1.85 25.08
CA SER A 3 8.64 1.74 26.03
C SER A 3 7.61 0.74 25.51
N LYS A 4 6.84 0.10 26.42
CA LYS A 4 5.73 -0.79 26.04
C LYS A 4 4.81 -0.11 25.01
N THR A 5 4.52 1.16 25.24
CA THR A 5 3.72 1.98 24.32
C THR A 5 4.35 2.08 22.94
N GLY A 6 5.65 2.40 22.85
CA GLY A 6 6.34 2.52 21.56
C GLY A 6 6.39 1.21 20.76
N ILE A 7 6.52 0.07 21.45
CA ILE A 7 6.49 -1.25 20.80
C ILE A 7 5.11 -1.52 20.19
N ILE A 8 4.04 -1.29 20.96
CA ILE A 8 2.68 -1.56 20.49
C ILE A 8 2.28 -0.60 19.36
N SER A 9 2.66 0.68 19.46
CA SER A 9 2.50 1.63 18.36
C SER A 9 3.20 1.15 17.08
N SER A 10 4.42 0.61 17.20
CA SER A 10 5.13 0.06 16.03
C SER A 10 4.45 -1.15 15.40
N PHE A 11 3.77 -1.99 16.19
CA PHE A 11 2.99 -3.11 15.66
C PHE A 11 1.75 -2.64 14.89
N ILE A 12 1.05 -1.62 15.41
CA ILE A 12 -0.09 -0.99 14.71
C ILE A 12 0.37 -0.41 13.36
N GLU A 13 1.47 0.34 13.37
CA GLU A 13 1.97 1.01 12.16
C GLU A 13 2.52 0.03 11.11
N ALA A 14 3.13 -1.08 11.54
CA ALA A 14 3.74 -2.06 10.63
C ALA A 14 2.76 -3.10 10.08
N ALA A 15 1.53 -3.12 10.57
CA ALA A 15 0.58 -4.18 10.26
C ALA A 15 0.24 -4.27 8.76
N PRO A 16 -0.05 -5.47 8.24
CA PRO A 16 -0.41 -5.64 6.83
C PRO A 16 -1.76 -4.99 6.48
N PRO A 17 -2.03 -4.74 5.18
CA PRO A 17 -3.29 -4.17 4.75
C PRO A 17 -4.46 -5.11 5.05
N GLY A 18 -5.53 -4.56 5.64
CA GLY A 18 -6.75 -5.31 5.95
C GLY A 18 -6.73 -6.04 7.30
N GLU A 19 -5.64 -5.94 8.08
CA GLU A 19 -5.45 -6.72 9.31
C GLU A 19 -5.44 -5.88 10.59
N VAL A 20 -5.54 -4.54 10.51
CA VAL A 20 -5.50 -3.63 11.68
C VAL A 20 -6.87 -3.36 12.30
N ALA A 21 -7.95 -3.57 11.57
CA ALA A 21 -9.29 -3.24 12.06
C ALA A 21 -9.58 -4.03 13.35
N VAL A 22 -10.10 -3.36 14.38
CA VAL A 22 -10.40 -3.97 15.70
C VAL A 22 -11.37 -5.15 15.59
N GLU A 23 -12.12 -5.25 14.49
CA GLU A 23 -13.08 -6.34 14.22
C GLU A 23 -12.45 -7.58 13.53
N CYS A 24 -11.16 -7.55 13.12
CA CYS A 24 -10.49 -8.66 12.43
C CYS A 24 -8.95 -8.65 12.60
N GLY A 25 -8.34 -9.82 12.78
CA GLY A 25 -6.88 -10.01 12.67
C GLY A 25 -6.09 -9.34 13.79
N SER A 26 -5.03 -8.61 13.46
CA SER A 26 -4.11 -8.01 14.44
C SER A 26 -4.76 -6.98 15.36
N GLY A 27 -5.92 -6.42 15.01
CA GLY A 27 -6.67 -5.51 15.89
C GLY A 27 -7.18 -6.18 17.18
N GLU A 28 -7.58 -7.45 17.11
CA GLU A 28 -7.96 -8.24 18.28
C GLU A 28 -6.74 -8.64 19.11
N ASP A 29 -5.62 -8.96 18.45
CA ASP A 29 -4.35 -9.25 19.12
C ASP A 29 -3.85 -8.03 19.89
N ILE A 30 -3.89 -6.84 19.26
CA ILE A 30 -3.54 -5.57 19.91
C ILE A 30 -4.46 -5.34 21.11
N LYS A 31 -5.77 -5.53 20.96
CA LYS A 31 -6.74 -5.41 22.07
C LYS A 31 -6.43 -6.39 23.20
N THR A 32 -5.97 -7.60 22.89
CA THR A 32 -5.55 -8.57 23.91
C THR A 32 -4.29 -8.12 24.65
N LEU A 33 -3.36 -7.45 23.97
CA LEU A 33 -2.11 -6.94 24.56
C LEU A 33 -2.30 -5.66 25.39
N VAL A 34 -3.25 -4.80 25.01
CA VAL A 34 -3.51 -3.49 25.65
C VAL A 34 -4.71 -3.46 26.58
N GLY A 35 -5.63 -4.42 26.48
CA GLY A 35 -6.92 -4.38 27.17
C GLY A 35 -7.83 -3.27 26.62
N ASP A 36 -8.48 -2.54 27.53
CA ASP A 36 -9.42 -1.46 27.17
C ASP A 36 -8.73 -0.12 26.82
N ASP A 37 -7.40 -0.05 26.92
CA ASP A 37 -6.62 1.17 26.72
C ASP A 37 -6.26 1.45 25.25
N LEU A 38 -7.13 1.05 24.31
CA LEU A 38 -6.92 1.28 22.86
C LEU A 38 -6.81 2.77 22.50
N GLN A 39 -7.47 3.63 23.27
CA GLN A 39 -7.46 5.09 23.03
C GLN A 39 -6.08 5.72 23.22
N SER A 40 -5.26 5.18 24.12
CA SER A 40 -3.87 5.65 24.31
C SER A 40 -2.99 5.42 23.07
N TYR A 41 -3.43 4.60 22.11
CA TYR A 41 -2.74 4.30 20.87
C TYR A 41 -3.37 4.96 19.64
N GLU A 42 -4.38 5.82 19.82
CA GLU A 42 -5.02 6.57 18.74
C GLU A 42 -4.02 7.23 17.77
N PRO A 43 -2.90 7.83 18.20
CA PRO A 43 -1.92 8.41 17.27
C PRO A 43 -1.31 7.39 16.30
N ALA A 44 -1.09 6.15 16.74
CA ALA A 44 -0.54 5.09 15.89
C ALA A 44 -1.57 4.60 14.88
N PHE A 45 -2.84 4.42 15.29
CA PHE A 45 -3.93 4.09 14.38
C PHE A 45 -4.15 5.21 13.35
N LYS A 46 -4.13 6.47 13.78
CA LYS A 46 -4.21 7.62 12.89
C LYS A 46 -3.13 7.58 11.82
N LYS A 47 -1.88 7.43 12.24
CA LYS A 47 -0.74 7.36 11.32
C LYS A 47 -0.88 6.21 10.34
N TYR A 48 -1.23 5.01 10.83
CA TYR A 48 -1.50 3.86 9.97
C TYR A 48 -2.59 4.18 8.94
N HIS A 49 -3.75 4.68 9.37
CA HIS A 49 -4.88 4.90 8.48
C HIS A 49 -4.62 5.99 7.43
N GLU A 50 -3.90 7.07 7.80
CA GLU A 50 -3.49 8.14 6.88
C GLU A 50 -2.44 7.66 5.88
N GLU A 51 -1.41 6.92 6.32
CA GLU A 51 -0.37 6.41 5.41
C GLU A 51 -0.94 5.35 4.45
N GLN A 52 -1.87 4.54 4.95
CA GLN A 52 -2.50 3.47 4.19
C GLN A 52 -3.67 3.93 3.31
N TYR A 53 -4.05 5.21 3.39
CA TYR A 53 -5.21 5.77 2.68
C TYR A 53 -6.46 4.94 2.90
N THR A 54 -6.81 4.75 4.16
CA THR A 54 -7.98 3.93 4.51
C THR A 54 -9.25 4.62 4.03
N ALA A 55 -10.09 3.89 3.30
CA ALA A 55 -11.38 4.39 2.83
C ALA A 55 -12.43 4.29 3.94
N VAL A 56 -13.10 5.38 4.26
CA VAL A 56 -14.19 5.44 5.26
C VAL A 56 -15.47 5.98 4.64
N ASP A 57 -16.61 5.57 5.20
CA ASP A 57 -17.92 6.06 4.75
C ASP A 57 -18.17 7.48 5.26
N VAL A 58 -18.67 8.36 4.39
CA VAL A 58 -19.02 9.74 4.78
C VAL A 58 -20.39 9.73 5.46
N PRO A 59 -20.55 10.28 6.68
CA PRO A 59 -21.84 10.28 7.36
C PRO A 59 -22.92 11.03 6.54
N GLY A 60 -24.01 10.32 6.26
CA GLY A 60 -25.10 10.84 5.43
C GLY A 60 -24.72 11.07 3.97
N GLY A 61 -23.65 10.45 3.47
CA GLY A 61 -23.27 10.38 2.06
C GLY A 61 -23.44 8.96 1.50
N SER A 62 -23.34 8.81 0.18
CA SER A 62 -23.40 7.52 -0.52
C SER A 62 -22.03 6.98 -0.96
N GLY A 63 -20.95 7.70 -0.64
CA GLY A 63 -19.59 7.40 -1.09
C GLY A 63 -18.61 7.16 0.06
N LYS A 64 -17.46 6.60 -0.31
CA LYS A 64 -16.29 6.46 0.54
C LYS A 64 -15.26 7.54 0.20
N VAL A 65 -14.55 8.01 1.21
CA VAL A 65 -13.43 8.96 1.05
C VAL A 65 -12.16 8.38 1.69
N LEU A 66 -11.02 8.70 1.10
CA LEU A 66 -9.72 8.29 1.62
C LEU A 66 -9.29 9.21 2.76
N LEU A 67 -8.80 8.63 3.86
CA LEU A 67 -8.14 9.38 4.92
C LEU A 67 -6.69 9.64 4.54
N SER A 68 -6.27 10.91 4.54
CA SER A 68 -4.90 11.29 4.20
C SER A 68 -4.52 12.62 4.84
N GLN A 69 -3.23 12.95 4.77
CA GLN A 69 -2.75 14.28 5.15
C GLN A 69 -3.33 15.41 4.27
N TYR A 70 -3.76 15.11 3.04
CA TYR A 70 -4.26 16.11 2.08
C TYR A 70 -5.69 16.56 2.36
N ASN A 71 -6.43 15.81 3.17
CA ASN A 71 -7.78 16.15 3.56
C ASN A 71 -7.98 16.25 5.07
N SER A 72 -6.90 16.37 5.84
CA SER A 72 -6.96 16.59 7.29
C SER A 72 -7.19 18.05 7.61
N LEU A 73 -8.19 18.34 8.45
CA LEU A 73 -8.45 19.68 9.02
C LEU A 73 -7.84 19.85 10.41
N GLY A 74 -7.08 18.85 10.89
CA GLY A 74 -6.66 18.76 12.29
C GLY A 74 -7.75 18.21 13.21
N SER A 75 -7.38 17.91 14.46
CA SER A 75 -8.31 17.39 15.48
C SER A 75 -9.17 16.19 15.03
N ASN A 76 -8.58 15.30 14.22
CA ASN A 76 -9.22 14.13 13.63
C ASN A 76 -10.45 14.43 12.76
N ARG A 77 -10.56 15.65 12.24
CA ARG A 77 -11.56 16.00 11.24
C ARG A 77 -10.95 15.91 9.85
N TYR A 78 -11.74 15.37 8.92
CA TYR A 78 -11.39 15.24 7.51
C TYR A 78 -12.51 15.80 6.65
N PHE A 79 -12.18 16.17 5.42
CA PHE A 79 -13.19 16.60 4.45
C PHE A 79 -13.22 15.70 3.21
N ASP A 80 -14.39 15.69 2.58
CA ASP A 80 -14.60 15.13 1.25
C ASP A 80 -15.03 16.24 0.29
N PRO A 81 -14.18 16.60 -0.70
CA PRO A 81 -14.53 17.57 -1.73
C PRO A 81 -15.80 17.19 -2.52
N THR A 82 -16.04 15.90 -2.71
CA THR A 82 -17.12 15.40 -3.58
C THR A 82 -18.48 15.63 -2.94
N SER A 83 -18.63 15.31 -1.65
CA SER A 83 -19.86 15.55 -0.90
C SER A 83 -19.93 16.94 -0.26
N SER A 84 -18.86 17.74 -0.33
CA SER A 84 -18.74 19.05 0.34
C SER A 84 -19.06 18.97 1.83
N LYS A 85 -18.52 17.94 2.49
CA LYS A 85 -18.72 17.69 3.92
C LYS A 85 -17.38 17.53 4.64
N SER A 86 -17.35 17.93 5.90
CA SER A 86 -16.34 17.53 6.87
C SER A 86 -16.95 16.59 7.90
N PHE A 87 -16.15 15.73 8.51
CA PHE A 87 -16.59 14.76 9.53
C PHE A 87 -15.43 14.42 10.47
N ALA A 88 -15.75 14.00 11.69
CA ALA A 88 -14.79 13.49 12.66
C ALA A 88 -14.55 11.98 12.46
N VAL A 89 -13.35 11.51 12.81
CA VAL A 89 -12.95 10.10 12.74
C VAL A 89 -12.44 9.64 14.10
N SER A 90 -12.99 8.53 14.61
CA SER A 90 -12.42 7.81 15.74
C SER A 90 -11.52 6.68 15.23
N PHE A 91 -10.20 6.81 15.36
CA PHE A 91 -9.26 5.91 14.71
C PHE A 91 -9.23 4.47 15.23
N PRO A 92 -9.32 4.18 16.54
CA PRO A 92 -9.34 2.79 16.99
C PRO A 92 -10.56 2.02 16.46
N SER A 93 -11.70 2.70 16.26
CA SER A 93 -12.93 2.08 15.76
C SER A 93 -13.18 2.28 14.26
N LEU A 94 -12.39 3.15 13.62
CA LEU A 94 -12.57 3.65 12.26
C LEU A 94 -14.00 4.15 11.95
N LYS A 95 -14.69 4.71 12.95
CA LYS A 95 -16.05 5.25 12.79
C LYS A 95 -16.02 6.74 12.47
N THR A 96 -16.93 7.16 11.61
CA THR A 96 -17.13 8.56 11.21
C THR A 96 -18.35 9.16 11.89
N SER A 97 -18.27 10.44 12.30
CA SER A 97 -19.34 11.17 12.99
C SER A 97 -19.33 12.67 12.66
N ASP A 98 -20.30 13.41 13.20
CA ASP A 98 -20.33 14.89 13.22
C ASP A 98 -20.11 15.53 11.85
N ALA A 99 -20.91 15.07 10.88
CA ALA A 99 -20.85 15.60 9.52
C ALA A 99 -21.41 17.03 9.44
N GLU A 100 -20.61 17.91 8.86
CA GLU A 100 -20.90 19.34 8.68
C GLU A 100 -20.62 19.76 7.24
N SER A 101 -21.32 20.76 6.73
CA SER A 101 -21.01 21.33 5.42
C SER A 101 -19.61 21.95 5.43
N HIS A 102 -18.77 21.57 4.46
CA HIS A 102 -17.44 22.12 4.30
C HIS A 102 -17.08 22.21 2.83
N SER A 103 -16.72 23.41 2.38
CA SER A 103 -16.22 23.65 1.03
C SER A 103 -14.75 24.05 1.13
N PRO A 104 -13.82 23.25 0.59
CA PRO A 104 -12.41 23.58 0.65
C PRO A 104 -12.14 24.83 -0.20
N GLU A 105 -11.29 25.72 0.31
CA GLU A 105 -10.79 26.86 -0.47
C GLU A 105 -9.87 26.34 -1.57
N THR A 106 -10.33 26.41 -2.83
CA THR A 106 -9.56 26.01 -4.00
C THR A 106 -9.80 26.96 -5.15
N SER A 107 -8.74 27.30 -5.88
CA SER A 107 -8.81 28.07 -7.12
C SER A 107 -9.25 27.22 -8.32
N THR A 108 -9.28 25.89 -8.20
CA THR A 108 -9.51 24.96 -9.31
C THR A 108 -10.58 23.88 -9.01
N PRO A 109 -11.78 24.26 -8.53
CA PRO A 109 -12.83 23.28 -8.17
C PRO A 109 -13.30 22.43 -9.37
N GLU A 110 -13.41 23.03 -10.55
CA GLU A 110 -13.83 22.34 -11.78
C GLU A 110 -12.83 21.27 -12.23
N LEU A 111 -11.53 21.53 -12.06
CA LEU A 111 -10.48 20.58 -12.40
C LEU A 111 -10.50 19.38 -11.45
N ILE A 112 -10.69 19.61 -10.15
CA ILE A 112 -10.82 18.55 -9.16
C ILE A 112 -11.99 17.63 -9.49
N GLN A 113 -13.16 18.19 -9.79
CA GLN A 113 -14.34 17.40 -10.17
C GLN A 113 -14.15 16.62 -11.47
N SER A 114 -13.48 17.24 -12.46
CA SER A 114 -13.15 16.61 -13.74
C SER A 114 -12.17 15.45 -13.55
N LEU A 115 -11.12 15.64 -12.73
CA LEU A 115 -10.17 14.58 -12.36
C LEU A 115 -10.87 13.43 -11.63
N GLN A 116 -11.69 13.72 -10.61
CA GLN A 116 -12.42 12.72 -9.85
C GLN A 116 -13.29 11.83 -10.78
N SER A 117 -14.00 12.46 -11.72
CA SER A 117 -14.86 11.76 -12.68
C SER A 117 -14.04 10.93 -13.68
N ALA A 118 -12.97 11.50 -14.23
CA ALA A 118 -12.13 10.82 -15.21
C ALA A 118 -11.40 9.61 -14.59
N PHE A 119 -10.86 9.75 -13.37
CA PHE A 119 -10.25 8.63 -12.65
C PHE A 119 -11.26 7.56 -12.27
N SER A 120 -12.46 7.93 -11.78
CA SER A 120 -13.48 6.95 -11.42
C SER A 120 -13.85 6.04 -12.59
N LYS A 121 -13.87 6.58 -13.82
CA LYS A 121 -14.07 5.78 -15.03
C LYS A 121 -12.85 4.91 -15.35
N SER A 122 -11.66 5.49 -15.36
CA SER A 122 -10.43 4.79 -15.73
C SER A 122 -10.08 3.67 -14.77
N THR A 123 -10.21 3.87 -13.46
CA THR A 123 -9.84 2.86 -12.46
C THR A 123 -10.82 1.70 -12.45
N ALA A 124 -12.09 1.90 -12.80
CA ALA A 124 -13.07 0.83 -12.93
C ALA A 124 -12.71 -0.19 -14.04
N GLU A 125 -11.92 0.22 -15.04
CA GLU A 125 -11.41 -0.66 -16.10
C GLU A 125 -10.18 -1.47 -15.66
N HIS A 126 -9.40 -0.96 -14.68
CA HIS A 126 -8.10 -1.53 -14.28
C HIS A 126 -8.12 -2.24 -12.92
N PHE A 127 -9.03 -1.84 -12.02
CA PHE A 127 -9.13 -2.35 -10.66
C PHE A 127 -10.53 -2.92 -10.40
N PRO A 128 -10.67 -4.15 -9.87
CA PRO A 128 -11.97 -4.70 -9.51
C PRO A 128 -12.72 -3.88 -8.44
N SER A 129 -11.97 -3.20 -7.57
CA SER A 129 -12.48 -2.29 -6.54
C SER A 129 -11.41 -1.24 -6.25
N SER A 130 -11.79 0.03 -6.33
CA SER A 130 -10.89 1.16 -6.07
C SER A 130 -11.64 2.33 -5.46
N THR A 131 -10.94 3.10 -4.63
CA THR A 131 -11.38 4.41 -4.14
C THR A 131 -10.39 5.46 -4.58
N ILE A 132 -10.89 6.60 -5.05
CA ILE A 132 -10.10 7.72 -5.55
C ILE A 132 -10.35 8.93 -4.66
N GLY A 133 -9.29 9.64 -4.30
CA GLY A 133 -9.37 10.94 -3.62
C GLY A 133 -8.58 11.99 -4.38
N VAL A 134 -9.26 13.05 -4.81
CA VAL A 134 -8.61 14.22 -5.42
C VAL A 134 -8.79 15.40 -4.49
N PHE A 135 -7.68 15.94 -3.97
CA PHE A 135 -7.68 16.96 -2.91
C PHE A 135 -6.89 18.20 -3.33
N PRO A 136 -7.39 19.41 -3.03
CA PRO A 136 -6.59 20.62 -3.19
C PRO A 136 -5.45 20.64 -2.16
N THR A 137 -4.26 21.10 -2.56
CA THR A 137 -3.09 21.20 -1.68
C THR A 137 -2.33 22.49 -2.00
N GLY A 138 -2.83 23.62 -1.51
CA GLY A 138 -2.31 24.93 -1.88
C GLY A 138 -2.65 25.26 -3.33
N SER A 139 -1.62 25.49 -4.14
CA SER A 139 -1.75 25.66 -5.60
C SER A 139 -1.81 24.33 -6.37
N ASP A 140 -1.41 23.23 -5.72
CA ASP A 140 -1.26 21.93 -6.35
C ASP A 140 -2.47 21.04 -6.06
N ILE A 141 -2.58 19.92 -6.76
CA ILE A 141 -3.65 18.94 -6.58
C ILE A 141 -3.04 17.57 -6.24
N ALA A 142 -3.46 17.00 -5.11
CA ALA A 142 -3.11 15.64 -4.73
C ALA A 142 -4.14 14.64 -5.28
N ILE A 143 -3.67 13.59 -5.92
CA ILE A 143 -4.48 12.51 -6.49
C ILE A 143 -4.05 11.20 -5.83
N LEU A 144 -4.99 10.55 -5.16
CA LEU A 144 -4.79 9.28 -4.47
C LEU A 144 -5.65 8.20 -5.13
N ILE A 145 -5.04 7.07 -5.46
CA ILE A 145 -5.73 5.89 -5.99
C ILE A 145 -5.41 4.72 -5.06
N VAL A 146 -6.44 4.11 -4.49
CA VAL A 146 -6.30 2.96 -3.60
C VAL A 146 -7.16 1.83 -4.13
N ALA A 147 -6.55 0.67 -4.37
CA ALA A 147 -7.26 -0.55 -4.72
C ALA A 147 -6.89 -1.64 -3.73
N ASN A 148 -7.92 -2.28 -3.17
CA ASN A 148 -7.76 -3.27 -2.13
C ASN A 148 -8.40 -4.58 -2.57
N LYS A 149 -7.76 -5.70 -2.27
CA LYS A 149 -8.36 -7.02 -2.38
C LYS A 149 -7.94 -7.84 -1.18
N TYR A 150 -8.89 -8.11 -0.30
CA TYR A 150 -8.69 -8.91 0.89
C TYR A 150 -9.38 -10.25 0.70
N SER A 151 -8.65 -11.33 0.94
CA SER A 151 -9.16 -12.69 0.83
C SER A 151 -8.69 -13.49 2.05
N PRO A 152 -9.16 -13.14 3.26
CA PRO A 152 -8.69 -13.77 4.48
C PRO A 152 -9.02 -15.27 4.53
N GLN A 153 -10.12 -15.70 3.89
CA GLN A 153 -10.48 -17.12 3.72
C GLN A 153 -9.45 -17.92 2.89
N ASN A 154 -8.69 -17.23 2.05
CA ASN A 154 -7.60 -17.80 1.24
C ASN A 154 -6.22 -17.36 1.76
N PHE A 155 -6.15 -16.82 2.98
CA PHE A 155 -4.91 -16.43 3.65
C PHE A 155 -4.06 -15.39 2.90
N TRP A 156 -4.68 -14.43 2.20
CA TRP A 156 -3.92 -13.33 1.60
C TRP A 156 -4.69 -12.02 1.49
N ASN A 157 -3.93 -10.93 1.57
CA ASN A 157 -4.40 -9.57 1.40
C ASN A 157 -3.45 -8.79 0.48
N GLY A 158 -4.02 -7.93 -0.36
CA GLY A 158 -3.27 -7.08 -1.27
C GLY A 158 -3.82 -5.66 -1.29
N ARG A 159 -2.90 -4.69 -1.37
CA ARG A 159 -3.19 -3.27 -1.50
C ARG A 159 -2.28 -2.61 -2.51
N TRP A 160 -2.89 -1.88 -3.42
CA TRP A 160 -2.24 -0.93 -4.32
C TRP A 160 -2.56 0.49 -3.84
N ARG A 161 -1.53 1.34 -3.74
CA ARG A 161 -1.67 2.76 -3.43
C ARG A 161 -0.83 3.56 -4.41
N SER A 162 -1.43 4.53 -5.08
CA SER A 162 -0.70 5.49 -5.89
C SER A 162 -1.05 6.90 -5.48
N THR A 163 -0.02 7.72 -5.32
CA THR A 163 -0.11 9.11 -4.88
C THR A 163 0.58 9.96 -5.91
N TYR A 164 -0.12 10.94 -6.46
CA TYR A 164 0.44 11.89 -7.41
C TYR A 164 0.13 13.31 -6.98
N ILE A 165 1.07 14.21 -7.22
CA ILE A 165 0.94 15.65 -7.08
C ILE A 165 1.00 16.24 -8.48
N LEU A 166 -0.10 16.88 -8.88
CA LEU A 166 -0.17 17.71 -10.07
C LEU A 166 0.13 19.15 -9.66
N SER A 167 1.31 19.64 -10.04
CA SER A 167 1.70 21.02 -9.80
C SER A 167 0.93 21.99 -10.69
N ASP A 168 0.80 23.23 -10.25
CA ASP A 168 0.23 24.33 -11.06
C ASP A 168 0.98 24.54 -12.40
N SER A 169 2.28 24.20 -12.43
CA SER A 169 3.09 24.21 -13.66
C SER A 169 2.75 23.10 -14.68
N GLY A 170 1.78 22.23 -14.35
CA GLY A 170 1.39 21.09 -15.18
C GLY A 170 2.38 19.93 -15.14
N LYS A 171 3.27 19.87 -14.15
CA LYS A 171 4.14 18.70 -13.92
C LYS A 171 3.48 17.73 -12.96
N LEU A 172 3.58 16.45 -13.28
CA LEU A 172 3.09 15.35 -12.46
C LEU A 172 4.27 14.58 -11.85
N SER A 173 4.22 14.39 -10.54
CA SER A 173 5.16 13.55 -9.77
C SER A 173 4.41 12.73 -8.76
N GLY A 174 4.86 11.52 -8.46
CA GLY A 174 4.16 10.65 -7.54
C GLY A 174 4.92 9.38 -7.20
N THR A 175 4.22 8.50 -6.50
CA THR A 175 4.75 7.24 -5.97
C THR A 175 3.68 6.17 -6.06
N ILE A 176 4.07 5.01 -6.58
CA ILE A 176 3.26 3.79 -6.60
C ILE A 176 3.79 2.84 -5.54
N ARG A 177 2.91 2.30 -4.69
CA ARG A 177 3.23 1.35 -3.62
C ARG A 177 2.32 0.13 -3.70
N VAL A 178 2.91 -1.05 -3.56
CA VAL A 178 2.16 -2.31 -3.51
C VAL A 178 2.59 -3.10 -2.28
N ASP A 179 1.61 -3.57 -1.52
CA ASP A 179 1.79 -4.40 -0.33
C ASP A 179 0.91 -5.64 -0.45
N VAL A 180 1.53 -6.82 -0.46
CA VAL A 180 0.84 -8.12 -0.54
C VAL A 180 1.34 -8.99 0.58
N HIS A 181 0.42 -9.59 1.33
CA HIS A 181 0.70 -10.49 2.44
C HIS A 181 -0.01 -11.82 2.19
N TYR A 182 0.74 -12.92 2.21
CA TYR A 182 0.24 -14.30 2.12
C TYR A 182 0.72 -15.07 3.34
N TYR A 183 -0.20 -15.75 4.01
CA TYR A 183 0.04 -16.32 5.34
C TYR A 183 -0.55 -17.72 5.55
N GLU A 184 -0.68 -18.50 4.47
CA GLU A 184 -1.00 -19.94 4.57
C GLU A 184 0.29 -20.73 4.87
N ASP A 185 0.31 -21.45 5.99
CA ASP A 185 1.45 -22.30 6.44
C ASP A 185 2.81 -21.58 6.48
N GLY A 186 2.81 -20.25 6.57
CA GLY A 186 3.99 -19.40 6.55
C GLY A 186 3.62 -17.93 6.63
N ASN A 187 4.61 -17.05 6.45
CA ASN A 187 4.38 -15.61 6.33
C ASN A 187 5.29 -15.06 5.23
N VAL A 188 4.69 -14.64 4.13
CA VAL A 188 5.38 -14.03 2.99
C VAL A 188 4.73 -12.69 2.72
N ARG A 189 5.52 -11.62 2.75
CA ARG A 189 5.08 -10.27 2.42
C ARG A 189 5.94 -9.68 1.33
N MET A 190 5.30 -9.08 0.33
CA MET A 190 5.95 -8.25 -0.68
C MET A 190 5.59 -6.80 -0.41
N GLN A 191 6.61 -5.95 -0.28
CA GLN A 191 6.46 -4.49 -0.27
C GLN A 191 7.33 -3.92 -1.37
N THR A 192 6.75 -3.09 -2.24
CA THR A 192 7.48 -2.43 -3.31
C THR A 192 7.00 -1.00 -3.48
N GLU A 193 7.93 -0.14 -3.88
CA GLU A 193 7.72 1.28 -4.08
C GLU A 193 8.42 1.72 -5.37
N LYS A 194 7.77 2.58 -6.13
CA LYS A 194 8.31 3.18 -7.36
C LYS A 194 7.96 4.65 -7.42
N GLU A 195 8.98 5.49 -7.49
CA GLU A 195 8.82 6.91 -7.77
C GLU A 195 8.57 7.15 -9.27
N VAL A 196 7.69 8.10 -9.56
CA VAL A 196 7.33 8.59 -10.88
C VAL A 196 7.57 10.09 -10.89
N SER A 197 8.44 10.59 -11.77
CA SER A 197 8.80 12.02 -11.81
C SER A 197 8.79 12.57 -13.23
N GLY A 198 8.41 13.85 -13.35
CA GLY A 198 8.58 14.62 -14.57
C GLY A 198 7.66 14.24 -15.72
N VAL A 199 6.47 13.71 -15.44
CA VAL A 199 5.49 13.40 -16.47
C VAL A 199 4.67 14.66 -16.81
N GLY A 200 4.40 14.87 -18.10
CA GLY A 200 3.62 16.02 -18.56
C GLY A 200 2.15 15.88 -18.18
N GLY A 201 1.68 16.66 -17.21
CA GLY A 201 0.27 16.76 -16.82
C GLY A 201 -0.48 17.90 -17.53
N SER A 202 0.13 18.55 -18.53
CA SER A 202 -0.52 19.57 -19.34
C SER A 202 -1.53 18.92 -20.29
N GLY A 203 -2.76 19.43 -20.30
CA GLY A 203 -3.83 18.95 -21.19
C GLY A 203 -5.12 18.46 -20.52
N GLY A 204 -5.38 18.86 -19.27
CA GLY A 204 -6.64 18.57 -18.58
C GLY A 204 -6.71 17.17 -17.95
N ALA A 205 -7.90 16.82 -17.42
CA ALA A 205 -8.09 15.63 -16.59
C ALA A 205 -7.78 14.33 -17.34
N GLU A 206 -8.23 14.19 -18.58
CA GLU A 206 -8.04 12.98 -19.38
C GLU A 206 -6.57 12.76 -19.75
N SER A 207 -5.80 13.84 -19.93
CA SER A 207 -4.35 13.74 -20.18
C SER A 207 -3.63 13.21 -18.96
N VAL A 208 -3.94 13.76 -17.78
CA VAL A 208 -3.38 13.33 -16.49
C VAL A 208 -3.68 11.86 -16.21
N VAL A 209 -4.93 11.43 -16.43
CA VAL A 209 -5.34 10.02 -16.27
C VAL A 209 -4.56 9.09 -17.19
N ARG A 210 -4.39 9.44 -18.48
CA ARG A 210 -3.63 8.61 -19.43
C ARG A 210 -2.18 8.46 -19.03
N GLU A 211 -1.54 9.55 -18.61
CA GLU A 211 -0.14 9.51 -18.20
C GLU A 211 0.07 8.71 -16.91
N ILE A 212 -0.84 8.80 -15.94
CA ILE A 212 -0.84 7.96 -14.73
C ILE A 212 -1.03 6.49 -15.11
N ALA A 213 -2.05 6.17 -15.89
CA ALA A 213 -2.32 4.78 -16.32
C ALA A 213 -1.13 4.17 -17.06
N LYS A 214 -0.44 4.95 -17.90
CA LYS A 214 0.79 4.53 -18.59
C LYS A 214 1.93 4.25 -17.61
N ALA A 215 2.12 5.09 -16.59
CA ALA A 215 3.14 4.89 -15.57
C ALA A 215 2.84 3.63 -14.72
N GLU A 216 1.59 3.44 -14.33
CA GLU A 216 1.13 2.28 -13.55
C GLU A 216 1.25 0.97 -14.32
N ASN A 217 0.83 0.95 -15.60
CA ASN A 217 0.97 -0.21 -16.47
C ASN A 217 2.45 -0.59 -16.65
N LYS A 218 3.32 0.41 -16.89
CA LYS A 218 4.76 0.16 -17.00
C LYS A 218 5.33 -0.43 -15.71
N PHE A 219 4.92 0.10 -14.54
CA PHE A 219 5.35 -0.45 -13.26
C PHE A 219 4.87 -1.88 -13.03
N GLN A 220 3.62 -2.21 -13.39
CA GLN A 220 3.10 -3.57 -13.30
C GLN A 220 3.86 -4.54 -14.20
N GLU A 221 4.20 -4.15 -15.43
CA GLU A 221 5.04 -4.96 -16.32
C GLU A 221 6.44 -5.17 -15.74
N GLU A 222 7.07 -4.12 -15.19
CA GLU A 222 8.37 -4.21 -14.52
C GLU A 222 8.33 -5.16 -13.33
N LEU A 223 7.27 -5.11 -12.51
CA LEU A 223 7.08 -6.00 -11.37
C LEU A 223 6.97 -7.47 -11.80
N ASN A 224 6.17 -7.75 -12.84
CA ASN A 224 6.02 -9.10 -13.40
C ASN A 224 7.35 -9.66 -13.92
N ARG A 225 8.13 -8.85 -14.66
CA ARG A 225 9.47 -9.24 -15.13
C ARG A 225 10.45 -9.43 -13.96
N GLY A 226 10.32 -8.61 -12.93
CA GLY A 226 11.09 -8.72 -11.68
C GLY A 226 10.92 -10.08 -11.02
N PHE A 227 9.70 -10.58 -10.91
CA PHE A 227 9.42 -11.91 -10.36
C PHE A 227 10.08 -13.04 -11.15
N VAL A 228 9.99 -13.01 -12.48
CA VAL A 228 10.65 -14.02 -13.34
C VAL A 228 12.17 -13.98 -13.13
N THR A 229 12.75 -12.77 -13.10
CA THR A 229 14.19 -12.57 -12.89
C THR A 229 14.65 -13.07 -11.53
N MET A 230 13.88 -12.81 -10.45
CA MET A 230 14.20 -13.31 -9.12
C MET A 230 14.11 -14.84 -9.03
N ALA A 231 13.10 -15.44 -9.65
CA ALA A 231 12.90 -16.89 -9.68
C ALA A 231 14.02 -17.63 -10.45
N GLU A 232 14.48 -17.06 -11.56
CA GLU A 232 15.51 -17.69 -12.39
C GLU A 232 16.94 -17.35 -11.98
N GLY A 233 17.15 -16.18 -11.36
CA GLY A 233 18.46 -15.68 -10.96
C GLY A 233 18.71 -15.85 -9.45
N SER A 234 18.30 -14.85 -8.66
CA SER A 234 18.69 -14.71 -7.26
C SER A 234 18.33 -15.92 -6.39
N PHE A 235 17.12 -16.48 -6.53
CA PHE A 235 16.72 -17.64 -5.72
C PHE A 235 17.53 -18.91 -6.04
N LYS A 236 17.86 -19.14 -7.32
CA LYS A 236 18.75 -20.25 -7.71
C LYS A 236 20.18 -20.06 -7.20
N GLY A 237 20.62 -18.81 -7.08
CA GLY A 237 21.92 -18.45 -6.50
C GLY A 237 22.02 -18.77 -5.01
N LEU A 238 20.93 -18.57 -4.25
CA LEU A 238 20.87 -18.87 -2.81
C LEU A 238 20.87 -20.37 -2.52
N ARG A 239 19.98 -21.12 -3.18
CA ARG A 239 19.89 -22.56 -3.01
C ARG A 239 19.47 -23.22 -4.32
N ARG A 240 20.34 -24.11 -4.81
CA ARG A 240 20.03 -24.91 -5.99
C ARG A 240 18.96 -25.94 -5.65
N GLN A 241 18.04 -26.17 -6.59
CA GLN A 241 17.03 -27.24 -6.46
C GLN A 241 17.68 -28.63 -6.38
N LEU A 242 18.82 -28.83 -7.07
CA LEU A 242 19.65 -30.02 -6.99
C LEU A 242 21.14 -29.62 -6.88
N PRO A 243 21.98 -30.47 -6.26
CA PRO A 243 23.43 -30.37 -6.33
C PRO A 243 23.95 -30.17 -7.77
N VAL A 244 25.21 -29.75 -7.91
CA VAL A 244 25.84 -29.53 -9.23
C VAL A 244 25.77 -30.79 -10.10
N THR A 245 25.84 -31.98 -9.48
CA THR A 245 25.71 -33.29 -10.12
C THR A 245 24.32 -33.56 -10.72
N ARG A 246 23.31 -32.72 -10.46
CA ARG A 246 21.91 -32.89 -10.87
C ARG A 246 21.27 -34.19 -10.37
N GLN A 247 21.76 -34.71 -9.25
CA GLN A 247 21.23 -35.89 -8.58
C GLN A 247 20.98 -35.57 -7.10
N ARG A 248 20.03 -36.28 -6.47
CA ARG A 248 19.82 -36.17 -5.02
C ARG A 248 21.08 -36.63 -4.30
N VAL A 249 21.31 -36.05 -3.13
CA VAL A 249 22.45 -36.40 -2.29
C VAL A 249 22.35 -37.86 -1.87
N GLU A 250 23.36 -38.65 -2.19
CA GLU A 250 23.50 -40.03 -1.72
C GLU A 250 24.11 -40.03 -0.31
N TRP A 251 23.25 -39.99 0.71
CA TRP A 251 23.68 -39.89 2.11
C TRP A 251 24.58 -41.04 2.56
N GLU A 252 24.41 -42.25 2.02
CA GLU A 252 25.26 -43.41 2.34
C GLU A 252 26.72 -43.21 1.92
N LYS A 253 26.96 -42.49 0.82
CA LYS A 253 28.32 -42.21 0.32
C LYS A 253 28.99 -41.07 1.08
N ILE A 254 28.23 -40.19 1.73
CA ILE A 254 28.76 -39.02 2.47
C ILE A 254 29.73 -39.42 3.59
N GLY A 255 29.43 -40.49 4.34
CA GLY A 255 30.32 -40.97 5.40
C GLY A 255 31.64 -41.58 4.90
N GLY A 256 31.70 -41.97 3.61
CA GLY A 256 32.87 -42.58 2.98
C GLY A 256 33.75 -41.63 2.19
N TYR A 257 33.26 -40.42 1.84
CA TYR A 257 34.06 -39.43 1.13
C TYR A 257 35.14 -38.87 2.05
N ARG A 258 36.41 -39.26 1.80
CA ARG A 258 37.57 -38.63 2.44
C ARG A 258 37.80 -37.27 1.77
N LEU A 259 37.16 -36.24 2.33
CA LEU A 259 37.17 -34.85 1.86
C LEU A 259 38.58 -34.34 1.45
N GLY A 260 39.65 -34.83 2.07
CA GLY A 260 41.03 -34.40 1.80
C GLY A 260 41.71 -35.02 0.58
N GLN A 261 41.28 -36.18 0.07
CA GLN A 261 41.88 -36.79 -1.13
C GLN A 261 41.18 -36.39 -2.43
N ASP A 262 39.85 -36.20 -2.39
CA ASP A 262 39.05 -35.94 -3.60
C ASP A 262 38.87 -34.43 -3.91
N ILE A 263 39.08 -33.53 -2.95
CA ILE A 263 39.11 -32.06 -3.19
C ILE A 263 40.49 -31.60 -3.68
N GLY A 264 41.54 -32.38 -3.40
CA GLY A 264 42.92 -32.15 -3.82
C GLY A 264 43.18 -32.48 -5.29
N GLY A 265 42.28 -32.06 -6.19
CA GLY A 265 42.51 -32.01 -7.63
C GLY A 265 43.61 -31.00 -8.01
N GLY A 266 44.77 -31.08 -7.36
CA GLY A 266 46.01 -30.57 -7.90
C GLY A 266 46.32 -31.42 -9.13
N ARG A 267 46.12 -30.84 -10.31
CA ARG A 267 46.67 -31.33 -11.58
C ARG A 267 48.08 -31.87 -11.33
N SER A 268 48.23 -33.18 -11.44
CA SER A 268 49.52 -33.79 -11.73
C SER A 268 49.40 -34.46 -13.10
N LYS A 269 50.05 -33.77 -14.05
CA LYS A 269 50.29 -34.09 -15.47
C LYS A 269 49.10 -33.96 -16.42
#